data_AF-A0A8S3Y569-F1
#
_entry.id   AF-A0A8S3Y569-F1
#
_cell.length_a   1.000
_cell.length_b   1.000
_cell.length_c   1.000
_cell.angle_alpha   90.00
_cell.angle_beta   90.00
_cell.angle_gamma   90.00
#
_symmetry.space_group_name_H-M   'P 1'
#
loop_
_entity.id
_entity.type
_entity.pdbx_description
1 polymer ?
#
loop_
_entity_poly.entity_id
_entity_poly.type
_entity_poly.pdbx_seq_one_letter_code
_entity_poly.pdbx_strand_id
1 'polypeptide(L)'
;MNKNGVKVIKWVDKRQLLMISTLKEDKDVLVNTGKKNRKTNEDIKKPTCVLTYNNNKKGVDFSDQMSSYYSTLKKRAQMVQKSGYGIFVRHGVSKRVDHIQREM
;
A
#
# COMPACT_ATOMS: atom_id res chain seq x y z
N MET A 1 -10.27 10.34 -21.13
CA MET A 1 -10.29 10.97 -19.79
C MET A 1 -11.52 11.87 -19.74
N ASN A 2 -12.39 11.74 -18.73
CA ASN A 2 -13.59 12.60 -18.65
C ASN A 2 -13.19 14.06 -18.39
N LYS A 3 -14.08 15.01 -18.68
CA LYS A 3 -13.86 16.46 -18.41
C LYS A 3 -13.42 16.75 -16.97
N ASN A 4 -13.77 15.87 -16.02
CA ASN A 4 -13.44 15.96 -14.61
C ASN A 4 -12.08 15.31 -14.23
N GLY A 5 -11.30 14.85 -15.20
CA GLY A 5 -9.99 14.22 -14.95
C GLY A 5 -10.05 12.81 -14.36
N VAL A 6 -11.24 12.24 -14.19
CA VAL A 6 -11.42 10.89 -13.66
C VAL A 6 -11.30 9.84 -14.76
N LYS A 7 -10.61 8.74 -14.45
CA LYS A 7 -10.49 7.53 -15.26
C LYS A 7 -11.04 6.35 -14.47
N VAL A 8 -11.84 5.53 -15.13
CA VAL A 8 -12.37 4.28 -14.59
C VAL A 8 -11.82 3.14 -15.45
N ILE A 9 -11.16 2.18 -14.83
CA ILE A 9 -10.51 1.05 -15.50
C ILE A 9 -11.13 -0.23 -14.98
N LYS A 10 -11.67 -1.04 -15.89
CA LYS A 10 -12.18 -2.37 -15.60
C LYS A 10 -11.19 -3.39 -16.13
N TRP A 11 -10.48 -4.07 -15.23
CA TRP A 11 -9.48 -5.09 -15.57
C TRP A 11 -9.91 -6.46 -15.08
N VAL A 12 -9.69 -7.50 -15.86
CA VAL A 12 -10.02 -8.89 -15.51
C VAL A 12 -8.74 -9.71 -15.57
N ASP A 13 -8.38 -10.31 -14.43
CA ASP A 13 -7.32 -11.33 -14.31
C ASP A 13 -7.99 -12.65 -13.95
N LYS A 14 -7.78 -13.18 -12.74
CA LYS A 14 -8.59 -14.28 -12.19
C LYS A 14 -9.99 -13.87 -11.74
N ARG A 15 -10.15 -12.58 -11.41
CA ARG A 15 -11.39 -11.94 -10.97
C ARG A 15 -11.48 -10.56 -11.59
N GLN A 16 -12.70 -10.06 -11.74
CA GLN A 16 -12.95 -8.71 -12.23
C GLN A 16 -12.56 -7.68 -11.16
N LEU A 17 -11.81 -6.65 -11.57
CA LEU A 17 -11.29 -5.60 -10.72
C LEU A 17 -11.62 -4.25 -11.35
N LEU A 18 -12.33 -3.40 -10.60
CA LEU A 18 -12.71 -2.06 -11.03
C LEU A 18 -11.88 -1.03 -10.26
N MET A 19 -11.14 -0.19 -10.98
CA MET A 19 -10.30 0.86 -10.42
C MET A 19 -10.79 2.23 -10.87
N ILE A 20 -10.68 3.21 -9.96
CA ILE A 20 -10.94 4.61 -10.26
C ILE A 20 -9.65 5.37 -9.94
N SER A 21 -9.18 6.19 -10.87
CA SER A 21 -7.99 7.01 -10.71
C SER A 21 -8.20 8.40 -11.28
N THR A 22 -7.61 9.40 -10.62
CA THR A 22 -7.52 10.79 -11.09
C THR A 22 -6.15 11.11 -11.68
N LEU A 23 -5.24 10.15 -11.71
CA LEU A 23 -3.87 10.36 -12.17
C LEU A 23 -3.82 10.47 -13.70
N LYS A 24 -3.24 11.57 -14.19
CA LYS A 24 -3.05 11.80 -15.63
C LYS A 24 -2.12 10.74 -16.25
N GLU A 25 -1.22 10.20 -15.45
CA GLU A 25 -0.18 9.23 -15.83
C GLU A 25 -0.67 7.78 -15.91
N ASP A 26 -1.82 7.47 -15.28
CA ASP A 26 -2.39 6.13 -15.36
C ASP A 26 -2.91 5.88 -16.79
N LYS A 27 -2.11 5.13 -17.55
CA LYS A 27 -2.44 4.69 -18.90
C LYS A 27 -3.28 3.42 -18.84
N ASP A 28 -4.14 3.24 -19.83
CA ASP A 28 -4.90 2.00 -20.06
C ASP A 28 -4.04 0.88 -20.68
N VAL A 29 -2.71 1.09 -20.71
CA VAL A 29 -1.76 0.16 -21.30
C VAL A 29 -1.30 -0.83 -20.24
N LEU A 30 -1.28 -2.11 -20.62
CA LEU A 30 -0.70 -3.19 -19.85
C LEU A 30 0.83 -3.05 -19.81
N VAL A 31 1.38 -2.79 -18.64
CA VAL A 31 2.83 -2.65 -18.44
C VAL A 31 3.40 -3.96 -17.90
N ASN A 32 4.59 -4.34 -18.38
CA ASN A 32 5.32 -5.48 -17.85
C ASN A 32 5.74 -5.19 -16.41
N THR A 33 5.37 -6.06 -15.48
CA THR A 33 5.71 -5.91 -14.05
C THR A 33 7.18 -6.24 -13.76
N GLY A 34 7.96 -6.68 -14.77
CA GLY A 34 9.30 -7.24 -14.59
C GLY A 34 9.33 -8.58 -13.84
N LYS A 35 8.14 -9.13 -13.54
CA LYS A 35 7.97 -10.41 -12.85
C LYS A 35 7.49 -11.44 -13.85
N LYS A 36 8.18 -12.57 -13.89
CA LYS A 36 7.77 -13.74 -14.68
C LYS A 36 6.90 -14.66 -13.86
N ASN A 37 5.90 -15.23 -14.50
CA ASN A 37 5.11 -16.28 -13.89
C ASN A 37 5.98 -17.52 -13.70
N ARG A 38 6.10 -18.01 -12.46
CA ARG A 38 6.90 -19.21 -12.15
C ARG A 38 6.44 -20.47 -12.88
N LYS A 39 5.18 -20.53 -13.33
CA LYS A 39 4.61 -21.72 -14.00
C LYS A 39 4.67 -21.65 -15.52
N THR A 40 4.35 -20.50 -16.10
CA THR A 40 4.28 -20.33 -17.56
C THR A 40 5.49 -19.61 -18.14
N ASN A 41 6.40 -19.10 -17.31
CA ASN A 41 7.56 -18.28 -17.69
C ASN A 41 7.22 -16.99 -18.46
N GLU A 42 5.94 -16.65 -18.58
CA GLU A 42 5.46 -15.45 -19.25
C GLU A 42 5.59 -14.21 -18.36
N ASP A 43 5.77 -13.06 -18.99
CA ASP A 43 5.79 -11.77 -18.30
C ASP A 43 4.41 -11.41 -17.75
N ILE A 44 4.35 -11.14 -16.45
CA ILE A 44 3.11 -10.72 -15.79
C ILE A 44 2.85 -9.26 -16.17
N LYS A 45 1.81 -9.05 -16.97
CA LYS A 45 1.34 -7.74 -17.40
C LYS A 45 0.20 -7.27 -16.52
N LYS A 46 0.28 -6.03 -16.04
CA LYS A 46 -0.77 -5.39 -15.23
C LYS A 46 -0.96 -3.95 -15.67
N PRO A 47 -2.18 -3.40 -15.56
CA PRO A 47 -2.39 -1.99 -15.86
C PRO A 47 -1.66 -1.11 -14.84
N THR A 48 -1.16 0.05 -15.28
CA THR A 48 -0.38 0.99 -14.45
C THR A 48 -1.11 1.37 -13.16
N CYS A 49 -2.42 1.63 -13.23
CA CYS A 49 -3.23 2.00 -12.07
C CYS A 49 -3.19 0.93 -10.94
N VAL A 50 -3.17 -0.35 -11.31
CA VAL A 50 -3.11 -1.46 -10.34
C VAL A 50 -1.71 -1.56 -9.74
N LEU A 51 -0.66 -1.26 -10.50
CA LEU A 51 0.71 -1.21 -9.98
C LEU A 51 0.89 -0.05 -8.99
N THR A 52 0.47 1.15 -9.37
CA THR A 52 0.50 2.35 -8.53
C THR A 52 -0.27 2.13 -7.22
N TYR A 53 -1.49 1.60 -7.30
CA TYR A 53 -2.30 1.29 -6.12
C TYR A 53 -1.62 0.26 -5.21
N ASN A 54 -1.10 -0.83 -5.77
CA ASN A 54 -0.42 -1.86 -4.98
C ASN A 54 0.87 -1.37 -4.33
N ASN A 55 1.53 -0.36 -4.89
CA ASN A 55 2.69 0.25 -4.27
C ASN A 55 2.28 1.12 -3.07
N ASN A 56 1.27 1.97 -3.25
CA ASN A 56 0.89 2.97 -2.26
C ASN A 56 0.03 2.40 -1.11
N LYS A 57 -0.73 1.33 -1.34
CA LYS A 57 -1.63 0.77 -0.31
C LYS A 57 -0.92 0.11 0.88
N LYS A 58 0.37 -0.21 0.75
CA LYS A 58 1.13 -0.98 1.75
C LYS A 58 1.44 -0.23 3.04
N GLY A 59 1.31 1.10 3.05
CA GLY A 59 1.75 1.92 4.19
C GLY A 59 1.05 1.59 5.50
N VAL A 60 -0.28 1.42 5.47
CA VAL A 60 -1.08 1.14 6.67
C VAL A 60 -0.75 -0.25 7.22
N ASP A 61 -0.84 -1.29 6.38
CA ASP A 61 -0.56 -2.67 6.78
C ASP A 61 0.86 -2.83 7.31
N PHE A 62 1.85 -2.15 6.70
CA PHE A 62 3.23 -2.18 7.16
C PHE A 62 3.38 -1.51 8.52
N SER A 63 2.75 -0.35 8.73
CA SER A 63 2.79 0.34 10.03
C SER A 63 2.11 -0.46 11.15
N ASP A 64 1.02 -1.16 10.84
CA ASP A 64 0.30 -2.01 11.79
C ASP A 64 1.06 -3.31 12.06
N GLN A 65 1.71 -3.90 11.04
CA GLN A 65 2.61 -5.04 11.21
C GLN A 65 3.77 -4.68 12.13
N MET A 66 4.45 -3.56 11.88
CA MET A 66 5.54 -3.09 12.75
C MET A 66 5.04 -2.84 14.17
N SER A 67 3.85 -2.25 14.34
CA SER A 67 3.24 -2.04 15.66
C SER A 67 2.90 -3.34 16.39
N SER A 68 2.50 -4.39 15.65
CA SER A 68 2.21 -5.70 16.22
C SER A 68 3.46 -6.42 16.75
N TYR A 69 4.61 -6.27 16.08
CA TYR A 69 5.88 -6.85 16.53
C TYR A 69 6.35 -6.27 17.87
N TYR A 70 6.05 -5.00 18.18
CA TYR A 70 6.43 -4.36 19.44
C TYR A 70 5.47 -4.65 20.62
N SER A 71 4.45 -5.49 20.45
CA SER A 71 3.39 -5.69 21.46
C SER A 71 3.64 -6.82 22.49
N THR A 72 4.83 -7.42 22.50
CA THR A 72 5.12 -8.64 23.27
C THR A 72 5.13 -8.50 24.81
N LEU A 73 4.99 -7.31 25.40
CA LEU A 73 5.22 -7.14 26.85
C LEU A 73 4.01 -6.95 27.79
N LYS A 74 2.75 -6.81 27.34
CA LYS A 74 1.64 -6.60 28.30
C LYS A 74 0.32 -7.23 27.86
N LYS A 75 0.12 -8.52 28.14
CA LYS A 75 -1.11 -9.27 27.77
C LYS A 75 -2.27 -9.21 28.78
N ARG A 76 -2.28 -8.32 29.79
CA ARG A 76 -3.34 -8.36 30.84
C ARG A 76 -4.19 -7.11 31.13
N ALA A 77 -4.05 -6.01 30.39
CA ALA A 77 -4.92 -4.83 30.58
C ALA A 77 -5.18 -4.03 29.28
N GLN A 78 -5.30 -4.72 28.15
CA GLN A 78 -5.07 -4.11 26.85
C GLN A 78 -6.18 -3.20 26.30
N MET A 79 -7.42 -3.22 26.80
CA MET A 79 -8.48 -2.42 26.13
C MET A 79 -8.42 -0.92 26.47
N VAL A 80 -8.14 -0.54 27.73
CA VAL A 80 -8.06 0.87 28.14
C VAL A 80 -6.70 1.49 27.81
N GLN A 81 -5.62 0.70 27.85
CA GLN A 81 -4.27 1.19 27.54
C GLN A 81 -3.99 1.36 26.04
N LYS A 82 -4.71 0.63 25.17
CA LYS A 82 -4.51 0.68 23.70
C LYS A 82 -4.69 2.09 23.12
N SER A 83 -5.65 2.87 23.61
CA SER A 83 -5.94 4.20 23.08
C SER A 83 -4.79 5.20 23.32
N GLY A 84 -4.13 5.13 24.49
CA GLY A 84 -2.99 5.99 24.81
C GLY A 84 -1.67 5.54 24.16
N TYR A 85 -1.42 4.22 24.12
CA TYR A 85 -0.21 3.68 23.50
C TYR A 85 -0.19 3.83 21.98
N GLY A 86 -1.35 3.76 21.32
CA GLY A 86 -1.44 4.01 19.88
C GLY A 86 -0.87 5.38 19.51
N ILE A 87 -1.27 6.44 20.22
CA ILE A 87 -0.79 7.79 19.98
C ILE A 87 0.73 7.89 20.21
N PHE A 88 1.25 7.33 21.30
CA PHE A 88 2.68 7.40 21.63
C PHE A 88 3.57 6.62 20.63
N VAL A 89 3.14 5.42 20.23
CA VAL A 89 3.87 4.61 19.23
C VAL A 89 3.85 5.29 17.87
N ARG A 90 2.71 5.87 17.46
CA ARG A 90 2.60 6.62 16.19
C ARG A 90 3.53 7.83 16.17
N HIS A 91 3.59 8.59 17.27
CA HIS A 91 4.53 9.72 17.38
C HIS A 91 6.00 9.27 17.36
N GLY A 92 6.34 8.17 18.03
CA GLY A 92 7.71 7.64 18.05
C GLY A 92 8.18 7.08 16.71
N VAL A 93 7.29 6.44 15.95
CA VAL A 93 7.59 5.97 14.58
C VAL A 93 7.76 7.15 13.63
N SER A 94 6.90 8.17 13.70
CA SER A 94 7.05 9.39 12.88
C SER A 94 8.40 10.07 13.11
N LYS A 95 8.76 10.34 14.38
CA LYS A 95 10.02 11.01 14.70
C LYS A 95 11.28 10.24 14.24
N ARG A 96 11.23 8.90 14.23
CA ARG A 96 12.34 8.08 13.71
C ARG A 96 12.45 8.13 12.19
N VAL A 97 11.32 8.10 11.48
CA VAL A 97 11.31 8.28 10.01
C VAL A 97 11.82 9.68 9.66
N ASP A 98 11.38 10.71 10.37
CA ASP A 98 11.81 12.10 10.17
C ASP A 98 13.28 12.35 10.53
N HIS A 99 13.88 11.51 11.39
CA HIS A 99 15.30 11.58 11.73
C HIS A 99 16.15 10.88 10.66
N ILE A 100 15.74 9.69 10.19
CA ILE A 100 16.42 8.93 9.14
C ILE A 100 16.39 9.70 7.81
N GLN A 101 15.29 10.40 7.49
CA GLN A 101 15.20 11.23 6.29
C GLN A 101 16.02 12.52 6.37
N ARG A 102 16.42 12.97 7.57
CA ARG A 102 17.27 14.15 7.78
C ARG A 102 18.77 13.85 7.70
N GLU A 103 19.15 12.57 7.78
CA GLU A 103 20.54 12.12 7.71
C GLU A 103 20.93 11.58 6.31
N MET A 104 20.02 11.67 5.32
CA MET A 104 20.30 11.43 3.91
C MET A 104 20.39 12.74 3.14
#